data_AF-A0A0T5P987-F1
#
_entry.id   AF-A0A0T5P987-F1
#
_cell.length_a   1.000
_cell.length_b   1.000
_cell.length_c   1.000
_cell.angle_alpha   90.00
_cell.angle_beta   90.00
_cell.angle_gamma   90.00
#
_symmetry.space_group_name_H-M   'P 1'
#
loop_
_entity.id
_entity.type
_entity.pdbx_description
1 polymer ?
#
loop_
_entity_poly.entity_id
_entity_poly.type
_entity_poly.pdbx_seq_one_letter_code
_entity_poly.pdbx_strand_id
1 'polypeptide(L)'
;MLAEEIGPVVRSLIDDATSPLKQEISHLKEILSQRSEGFSDVSKSVDRLEQQLNKAKEYVEAEKKAVSDRFDAIEAMEPPKPPELPDIASMVAEEVAKSIAKLPEPNPGMDGAPGKDGKTGEKGEPGKDGVGLAGAFIDRAGELTVTLTNGETRSLGVIVGKDGAPGKDGEDGIGFEDMDIVHDGERGFTFRFQRGAKIVERAFTLPVMLDRGVFSEGKGYAAGDVVSFGGSMWVAQKDTEERPGDGDGWRLSVKRGRDGKDGVMKPAPEPKTVKVK
;
A
#
# COMPACT_ATOMS: atom_id res chain seq x y z
N MET A 1 -62.74 -20.63 -70.81
CA MET A 1 -62.55 -19.17 -70.69
C MET A 1 -62.58 -18.68 -69.24
N LEU A 2 -63.65 -18.84 -68.44
CA LEU A 2 -63.68 -18.32 -67.05
C LEU A 2 -62.62 -18.91 -66.10
N ALA A 3 -62.21 -20.16 -66.25
CA ALA A 3 -61.23 -20.79 -65.37
C ALA A 3 -59.77 -20.35 -65.65
N GLU A 4 -59.46 -19.90 -66.86
CA GLU A 4 -58.10 -19.47 -67.25
C GLU A 4 -57.78 -18.05 -66.76
N GLU A 5 -58.79 -17.21 -66.54
CA GLU A 5 -58.62 -15.81 -66.08
C GLU A 5 -58.62 -15.67 -64.55
N ILE A 6 -59.31 -16.56 -63.82
CA ILE A 6 -59.44 -16.47 -62.35
C ILE A 6 -58.15 -16.94 -61.64
N GLY A 7 -57.45 -17.94 -62.18
CA GLY A 7 -56.25 -18.51 -61.57
C GLY A 7 -55.13 -17.50 -61.30
N PRO A 8 -54.75 -16.66 -62.28
CA PRO A 8 -53.74 -15.61 -62.08
C PRO A 8 -54.14 -14.55 -61.05
N VAL A 9 -55.42 -14.15 -61.02
CA VAL A 9 -55.94 -13.13 -60.09
C VAL A 9 -55.97 -13.64 -58.65
N VAL A 10 -56.41 -14.89 -58.45
CA VAL A 10 -56.37 -15.53 -57.12
C VAL A 10 -54.92 -15.70 -56.66
N ARG A 11 -54.00 -16.05 -57.57
CA ARG A 11 -52.57 -16.17 -57.24
C ARG A 11 -51.95 -14.84 -56.84
N SER A 12 -52.24 -13.74 -57.55
CA SER A 12 -51.74 -12.41 -57.19
C SER A 12 -52.30 -11.94 -55.86
N LEU A 13 -53.60 -12.17 -55.58
CA LEU A 13 -54.21 -11.87 -54.28
C LEU A 13 -53.55 -12.65 -53.13
N ILE A 14 -53.24 -13.93 -53.35
CA ILE A 14 -52.52 -14.75 -52.36
C ILE A 14 -51.08 -14.25 -52.19
N ASP A 15 -50.39 -13.90 -53.27
CA ASP A 15 -49.03 -13.37 -53.20
C ASP A 15 -48.98 -12.01 -52.51
N ASP A 16 -49.91 -11.10 -52.80
CA ASP A 16 -50.04 -9.80 -52.16
C ASP A 16 -50.36 -9.94 -50.67
N ALA A 17 -51.28 -10.84 -50.31
CA ALA A 17 -51.63 -11.12 -48.92
C ALA A 17 -50.51 -11.81 -48.14
N THR A 18 -49.67 -12.62 -48.80
CA THR A 18 -48.59 -13.39 -48.15
C THR A 18 -47.22 -12.72 -48.20
N SER A 19 -47.03 -11.71 -49.05
CA SER A 19 -45.75 -11.01 -49.23
C SER A 19 -45.23 -10.35 -47.94
N PRO A 20 -46.05 -9.63 -47.14
CA PRO A 20 -45.58 -9.04 -45.88
C PRO A 20 -45.08 -10.10 -44.88
N LEU A 21 -45.81 -11.21 -44.75
CA LEU A 21 -45.42 -12.32 -43.86
C LEU A 21 -44.13 -13.01 -44.33
N LYS A 22 -43.93 -13.17 -45.64
CA LYS A 22 -42.67 -13.72 -46.20
C LYS A 22 -41.48 -12.80 -45.91
N GLN A 23 -41.68 -11.48 -46.00
CA GLN A 23 -40.64 -10.49 -45.68
C GLN A 23 -40.30 -10.52 -44.19
N GLU A 24 -41.30 -10.54 -43.31
CA GLU A 24 -41.11 -10.60 -41.86
C GLU A 24 -40.38 -11.88 -41.43
N ILE A 25 -40.76 -13.05 -41.97
CA ILE A 25 -40.05 -14.31 -41.71
C ILE A 25 -38.59 -14.24 -42.16
N SER A 26 -38.31 -13.62 -43.31
CA SER A 26 -36.95 -13.48 -43.82
C SER A 26 -36.11 -12.57 -42.92
N HIS A 27 -36.69 -11.45 -42.48
CA HIS A 27 -36.04 -10.54 -41.53
C HIS A 27 -35.78 -11.19 -40.17
N LEU A 28 -36.76 -11.94 -39.63
CA LEU A 28 -36.61 -12.69 -38.38
C LEU A 28 -35.51 -13.76 -38.48
N LYS A 29 -35.39 -14.45 -39.62
CA LYS A 29 -34.30 -15.41 -39.85
C LYS A 29 -32.92 -14.74 -39.84
N GLU A 30 -32.81 -13.56 -40.42
CA GLU A 30 -31.56 -12.80 -40.43
C GLU A 30 -31.15 -12.34 -39.03
N ILE A 31 -32.10 -11.82 -38.23
CA ILE A 31 -31.88 -11.48 -36.82
C ILE A 31 -31.42 -12.71 -36.02
N LEU A 32 -32.10 -13.85 -36.20
CA LEU A 32 -31.73 -15.09 -35.50
C LEU A 32 -30.33 -15.57 -35.89
N SER A 33 -29.96 -15.45 -37.16
CA SER A 33 -28.61 -15.79 -37.64
C SER A 33 -27.54 -14.91 -36.99
N GLN A 34 -27.72 -13.59 -37.04
CA GLN A 34 -26.78 -12.63 -36.42
C GLN A 34 -26.63 -12.87 -34.91
N ARG A 35 -27.74 -13.17 -34.22
CA ARG A 35 -27.71 -13.48 -32.79
C ARG A 35 -26.96 -14.78 -32.49
N SER A 36 -27.10 -15.80 -33.35
CA SER A 36 -26.39 -17.07 -33.21
C SER A 36 -24.87 -16.91 -33.37
N GLU A 37 -24.43 -16.04 -34.28
CA GLU A 37 -23.02 -15.68 -34.43
C GLU A 37 -22.50 -14.97 -33.19
N GLY A 38 -23.26 -14.01 -32.65
CA GLY A 38 -22.94 -13.34 -31.39
C GLY A 38 -22.80 -14.31 -30.20
N PHE A 39 -23.66 -15.33 -30.10
CA PHE A 39 -23.50 -16.39 -29.08
C PHE A 39 -22.22 -17.21 -29.27
N SER A 40 -21.83 -17.49 -30.53
CA SER A 40 -20.60 -18.23 -30.82
C SER A 40 -19.35 -17.45 -30.40
N ASP A 41 -19.34 -16.12 -30.57
CA ASP A 41 -18.22 -15.27 -30.18
C ASP A 41 -18.13 -15.07 -28.68
N VAL A 42 -19.29 -14.97 -28.00
CA VAL A 42 -19.34 -15.01 -26.54
C VAL A 42 -18.78 -16.34 -26.01
N SER A 43 -19.14 -17.48 -26.60
CA SER A 43 -18.61 -18.80 -26.20
C SER A 43 -17.09 -18.87 -26.31
N LYS A 44 -16.51 -18.44 -27.44
CA LYS A 44 -15.04 -18.40 -27.62
C LYS A 44 -14.37 -17.48 -26.60
N SER A 45 -15.03 -16.38 -26.23
CA SER A 45 -14.52 -15.43 -25.24
C SER A 45 -14.53 -16.02 -23.84
N VAL A 46 -15.56 -16.80 -23.49
CA VAL A 46 -15.63 -17.57 -22.24
C VAL A 46 -14.52 -18.62 -22.20
N ASP A 47 -14.34 -19.42 -23.25
CA ASP A 47 -13.25 -20.42 -23.31
C ASP A 47 -11.87 -19.77 -23.10
N ARG A 48 -11.66 -18.58 -23.68
CA ARG A 48 -10.43 -17.81 -23.50
C ARG A 48 -10.25 -17.33 -22.07
N LEU A 49 -11.30 -16.84 -21.43
CA LEU A 49 -11.27 -16.40 -20.04
C LEU A 49 -11.01 -17.56 -19.09
N GLU A 50 -11.60 -18.73 -19.34
CA GLU A 50 -11.33 -19.94 -18.55
C GLU A 50 -9.87 -20.38 -18.65
N GLN A 51 -9.29 -20.34 -19.85
CA GLN A 51 -7.86 -20.62 -20.03
C GLN A 51 -6.97 -19.61 -19.28
N GLN A 52 -7.32 -18.32 -19.33
CA GLN A 52 -6.58 -17.29 -18.59
C GLN A 52 -6.70 -17.48 -17.09
N LEU A 53 -7.89 -17.81 -16.59
CA LEU A 53 -8.14 -18.07 -15.18
C LEU A 53 -7.34 -19.27 -14.66
N ASN A 54 -7.27 -20.36 -15.43
CA ASN A 54 -6.50 -21.54 -15.04
C ASN A 54 -5.00 -21.26 -14.95
N LYS A 55 -4.44 -20.52 -15.93
CA LYS A 55 -3.04 -20.08 -15.85
C LYS A 55 -2.78 -19.21 -14.63
N ALA A 56 -3.66 -18.25 -14.33
CA ALA A 56 -3.52 -17.39 -13.16
C ALA A 56 -3.53 -18.20 -11.85
N LYS A 57 -4.38 -19.23 -11.74
CA LYS A 57 -4.40 -20.14 -10.58
C LYS A 57 -3.08 -20.89 -10.41
N GLU A 58 -2.49 -21.39 -11.50
CA GLU A 58 -1.20 -22.06 -11.46
C GLU A 58 -0.07 -21.14 -10.96
N TYR A 59 -0.04 -19.88 -11.41
CA TYR A 59 0.93 -18.89 -10.92
C TYR A 59 0.79 -18.62 -9.42
N VAL A 60 -0.45 -18.44 -8.95
CA VAL A 60 -0.72 -18.16 -7.53
C VAL A 60 -0.31 -19.35 -6.64
N GLU A 61 -0.63 -20.58 -7.04
CA GLU A 61 -0.22 -21.76 -6.27
C GLU A 61 1.30 -21.95 -6.26
N ALA A 62 1.99 -21.64 -7.37
CA ALA A 62 3.45 -21.66 -7.43
C ALA A 62 4.08 -20.62 -6.50
N GLU A 63 3.57 -19.38 -6.47
CA GLU A 63 4.06 -18.36 -5.55
C GLU A 63 3.77 -18.71 -4.09
N LYS A 64 2.56 -19.20 -3.79
CA LYS A 64 2.18 -19.63 -2.44
C LYS A 64 3.14 -20.70 -1.92
N LYS A 65 3.49 -21.68 -2.75
CA LYS A 65 4.49 -22.68 -2.41
C LYS A 65 5.86 -22.05 -2.17
N ALA A 66 6.32 -21.16 -3.05
CA ALA A 66 7.62 -20.51 -2.91
C ALA A 66 7.72 -19.66 -1.64
N VAL A 67 6.64 -18.97 -1.26
CA VAL A 67 6.58 -18.21 -0.01
C VAL A 67 6.63 -19.14 1.20
N SER A 68 5.90 -20.26 1.17
CA SER A 68 5.96 -21.28 2.22
C SER A 68 7.38 -21.82 2.39
N ASP A 69 8.02 -22.23 1.29
CA ASP A 69 9.39 -22.76 1.30
C ASP A 69 10.40 -21.73 1.88
N ARG A 70 10.18 -20.43 1.62
CA ARG A 70 11.01 -19.35 2.20
C ARG A 70 10.76 -19.14 3.69
N PHE A 71 9.52 -19.33 4.15
CA PHE A 71 9.18 -19.23 5.56
C PHE A 71 9.82 -20.36 6.35
N ASP A 72 9.68 -21.60 5.86
CA ASP A 72 10.32 -22.78 6.45
C ASP A 72 11.85 -22.62 6.50
N ALA A 73 12.44 -22.03 5.46
CA ALA A 73 13.88 -21.74 5.43
C ALA A 73 14.30 -20.70 6.49
N ILE A 74 13.49 -19.67 6.74
CA ILE A 74 13.76 -18.66 7.78
C ILE A 74 13.64 -19.28 9.17
N GLU A 75 12.61 -20.10 9.40
CA GLU A 75 12.41 -20.79 10.68
C GLU A 75 13.55 -21.77 10.99
N ALA A 76 14.13 -22.39 9.97
CA ALA A 76 15.29 -23.28 10.09
C ALA A 76 16.64 -22.55 10.29
N MET A 77 16.70 -21.22 10.15
CA MET A 77 17.94 -20.48 10.40
C MET A 77 18.17 -20.37 11.91
N GLU A 78 19.24 -21.00 12.40
CA GLU A 78 19.71 -20.73 13.76
C GLU A 78 20.11 -19.25 13.88
N PRO A 79 19.69 -18.56 14.96
CA PRO A 79 20.09 -17.18 15.19
C PRO A 79 21.63 -17.11 15.23
N PRO A 80 22.23 -16.05 14.66
CA PRO A 80 23.69 -15.93 14.65
C PRO A 80 24.19 -15.96 16.08
N LYS A 81 25.19 -16.82 16.34
CA LYS A 81 25.84 -16.87 17.64
C LYS A 81 26.32 -15.46 17.98
N PRO A 82 25.93 -14.89 19.13
CA PRO A 82 26.39 -13.57 19.53
C PRO A 82 27.92 -13.57 19.54
N PRO A 83 28.57 -12.50 19.06
CA PRO A 83 30.02 -12.42 19.06
C PRO A 83 30.53 -12.59 20.49
N GLU A 84 31.60 -13.38 20.66
CA GLU A 84 32.31 -13.45 21.93
C GLU A 84 32.92 -12.07 22.21
N LEU A 85 32.30 -11.34 23.15
CA LEU A 85 32.83 -10.05 23.58
C LEU A 85 34.11 -10.31 24.39
N PRO A 86 35.19 -9.55 24.15
CA PRO A 86 36.37 -9.64 24.97
C PRO A 86 36.03 -9.34 26.43
N ASP A 87 36.73 -9.97 27.36
CA ASP A 87 36.55 -9.71 28.79
C ASP A 87 37.05 -8.30 29.14
N ILE A 88 36.14 -7.35 29.06
CA ILE A 88 36.39 -5.93 29.35
C ILE A 88 36.90 -5.77 30.79
N ALA A 89 36.48 -6.63 31.72
CA ALA A 89 36.94 -6.55 33.11
C ALA A 89 38.45 -6.85 33.21
N SER A 90 38.91 -7.88 32.50
CA SER A 90 40.33 -8.22 32.42
C SER A 90 41.16 -7.12 31.76
N MET A 91 40.66 -6.53 30.66
CA MET A 91 41.35 -5.44 29.97
C MET A 91 41.47 -4.17 30.83
N VAL A 92 40.41 -3.80 31.53
CA VAL A 92 40.41 -2.64 32.44
C VAL A 92 41.31 -2.90 33.64
N ALA A 93 41.30 -4.11 34.21
CA ALA A 93 42.16 -4.47 35.32
C ALA A 93 43.65 -4.37 34.95
N GLU A 94 44.03 -4.86 33.76
CA GLU A 94 45.41 -4.77 33.27
C GLU A 94 45.85 -3.32 33.04
N GLU A 95 44.99 -2.49 32.46
CA GLU A 95 45.32 -1.08 32.19
C GLU A 95 45.36 -0.23 33.46
N VAL A 96 44.47 -0.50 34.43
CA VAL A 96 44.49 0.15 35.76
C VAL A 96 45.76 -0.25 36.50
N ALA A 97 46.17 -1.54 36.45
CA ALA A 97 47.42 -1.98 37.05
C ALA A 97 48.65 -1.32 36.41
N LYS A 98 48.69 -1.22 35.07
CA LYS A 98 49.75 -0.50 34.34
C LYS A 98 49.77 0.99 34.69
N SER A 99 48.61 1.60 34.88
CA SER A 99 48.49 3.01 35.26
C SER A 99 48.98 3.27 36.68
N ILE A 100 48.63 2.41 37.63
CA ILE A 100 49.09 2.50 39.03
C ILE A 100 50.61 2.29 39.11
N ALA A 101 51.15 1.33 38.36
CA ALA A 101 52.59 1.06 38.33
C ALA A 101 53.42 2.23 37.75
N LYS A 102 52.79 3.13 36.99
CA LYS A 102 53.43 4.34 36.44
C LYS A 102 53.31 5.56 37.36
N LEU A 103 52.53 5.48 38.44
CA LEU A 103 52.48 6.58 39.40
C LEU A 103 53.82 6.65 40.15
N PRO A 104 54.48 7.82 40.16
CA PRO A 104 55.70 7.99 40.95
C PRO A 104 55.36 7.83 42.43
N GLU A 105 56.24 7.19 43.19
CA GLU A 105 56.12 7.16 44.65
C GLU A 105 56.01 8.60 45.17
N PRO A 106 55.08 8.89 46.09
CA PRO A 106 54.94 10.22 46.64
C PRO A 106 56.24 10.61 47.33
N ASN A 107 56.82 11.73 46.90
CA ASN A 107 58.03 12.26 47.54
C ASN A 107 57.77 12.45 49.04
N PRO A 108 58.67 11.97 49.92
CA PRO A 108 58.62 12.32 51.33
C PRO A 108 58.62 13.85 51.46
N GLY A 109 57.67 14.38 52.21
CA GLY A 109 57.63 15.81 52.50
C GLY A 109 58.94 16.24 53.18
N MET A 110 59.50 17.37 52.77
CA MET A 110 60.63 17.96 53.48
C MET A 110 60.17 18.40 54.87
N ASP A 111 60.85 17.94 55.92
CA ASP A 111 60.61 18.42 57.27
C ASP A 111 60.88 19.93 57.34
N GLY A 112 59.95 20.67 57.94
CA GLY A 112 60.11 22.11 58.20
C GLY A 112 61.24 22.37 59.19
N ALA A 113 61.95 23.49 59.02
CA ALA A 113 63.02 23.91 59.92
C ALA A 113 62.53 23.94 61.40
N PRO A 114 63.37 23.54 62.37
CA PRO A 114 62.98 23.54 63.78
C PRO A 114 62.56 24.95 64.25
N GLY A 115 61.32 25.06 64.74
CA GLY A 115 60.85 26.24 65.46
C GLY A 115 61.55 26.38 66.81
N LYS A 116 61.76 27.62 67.27
CA LYS A 116 62.36 27.93 68.57
C LYS A 116 61.43 27.47 69.70
N ASP A 117 61.98 26.86 70.74
CA ASP A 117 61.23 26.23 71.84
C ASP A 117 60.29 27.22 72.56
N GLY A 118 58.98 27.04 72.33
CA GLY A 118 57.90 27.57 73.15
C GLY A 118 57.38 26.47 74.07
N LYS A 119 56.98 26.81 75.30
CA LYS A 119 56.50 25.87 76.34
C LYS A 119 55.50 24.86 75.75
N THR A 120 55.78 23.58 75.95
CA THR A 120 54.95 22.43 75.51
C THR A 120 53.52 22.58 76.02
N GLY A 121 52.58 22.88 75.11
CA GLY A 121 51.21 22.42 75.26
C GLY A 121 51.17 20.92 74.95
N GLU A 122 50.32 20.16 75.63
CA GLU A 122 50.17 18.72 75.36
C GLU A 122 49.91 18.51 73.87
N LYS A 123 50.73 17.64 73.25
CA LYS A 123 50.56 17.22 71.86
C LYS A 123 49.15 16.64 71.73
N GLY A 124 48.30 17.27 70.93
CA GLY A 124 47.03 16.65 70.54
C GLY A 124 47.31 15.25 69.99
N GLU A 125 46.56 14.25 70.43
CA GLU A 125 46.76 12.87 69.98
C GLU A 125 46.74 12.81 68.44
N PRO A 126 47.57 11.96 67.81
CA PRO A 126 47.49 11.73 66.38
C PRO A 126 46.03 11.48 65.97
N GLY A 127 45.58 12.11 64.88
CA GLY A 127 44.27 11.79 64.30
C GLY A 127 44.22 10.29 64.02
N LYS A 128 43.12 9.63 64.39
CA LYS A 128 42.95 8.18 64.17
C LYS A 128 43.15 7.86 62.69
N ASP A 129 43.84 6.76 62.40
CA ASP A 129 44.09 6.30 61.04
C ASP A 129 42.78 6.20 60.24
N GLY A 130 42.86 6.57 58.96
CA GLY A 130 41.73 6.45 58.03
C GLY A 130 41.32 4.98 57.88
N VAL A 131 40.04 4.69 58.05
CA VAL A 131 39.50 3.35 57.82
C VAL A 131 39.21 3.18 56.33
N GLY A 132 39.84 2.19 55.70
CA GLY A 132 39.67 1.87 54.27
C GLY A 132 38.47 0.97 54.00
N LEU A 133 38.25 0.63 52.73
CA LEU A 133 37.23 -0.33 52.31
C LEU A 133 37.84 -1.72 52.14
N ALA A 134 37.29 -2.71 52.83
CA ALA A 134 37.67 -4.11 52.69
C ALA A 134 36.80 -4.86 51.67
N GLY A 135 35.54 -4.47 51.49
CA GLY A 135 34.66 -5.08 50.49
C GLY A 135 33.24 -4.51 50.50
N ALA A 136 32.47 -4.82 49.47
CA ALA A 136 31.06 -4.45 49.39
C ALA A 136 30.26 -5.57 48.71
N PHE A 137 29.02 -5.78 49.15
CA PHE A 137 28.09 -6.70 48.52
C PHE A 137 26.66 -6.16 48.60
N ILE A 138 25.81 -6.64 47.68
CA ILE A 138 24.38 -6.36 47.69
C ILE A 138 23.69 -7.60 48.25
N ASP A 139 22.85 -7.41 49.26
CA ASP A 139 22.10 -8.51 49.84
C ASP A 139 20.84 -8.85 49.03
N ARG A 140 20.08 -9.85 49.50
CA ARG A 140 18.83 -10.26 48.83
C ARG A 140 17.69 -9.25 48.99
N ALA A 141 17.83 -8.28 49.90
CA ALA A 141 16.89 -7.17 50.06
C ALA A 141 17.23 -5.98 49.14
N GLY A 142 18.34 -6.07 48.39
CA GLY A 142 18.80 -5.01 47.49
C GLY A 142 19.55 -3.89 48.21
N GLU A 143 19.93 -4.10 49.47
CA GLU A 143 20.73 -3.15 50.25
C GLU A 143 22.22 -3.31 49.97
N LEU A 144 22.90 -2.19 49.74
CA LEU A 144 24.35 -2.15 49.63
C LEU A 144 24.97 -2.18 51.02
N THR A 145 25.72 -3.24 51.30
CA THR A 145 26.47 -3.39 52.54
C THR A 145 27.97 -3.33 52.26
N VAL A 146 28.68 -2.49 53.03
CA VAL A 146 30.12 -2.25 52.87
C VAL A 146 30.86 -2.66 54.15
N THR A 147 31.92 -3.46 53.99
CA THR A 147 32.84 -3.85 55.06
C THR A 147 34.08 -2.97 54.99
N LEU A 148 34.40 -2.33 56.11
CA LEU A 148 35.55 -1.47 56.30
C LEU A 148 36.79 -2.29 56.71
N THR A 149 38.00 -1.77 56.51
CA THR A 149 39.26 -2.47 56.83
C THR A 149 39.46 -2.70 58.33
N ASN A 150 38.70 -2.01 59.18
CA ASN A 150 38.65 -2.26 60.63
C ASN A 150 37.66 -3.37 61.03
N GLY A 151 37.02 -4.04 60.06
CA GLY A 151 36.04 -5.11 60.28
C GLY A 151 34.61 -4.62 60.57
N GLU A 152 34.37 -3.31 60.62
CA GLU A 152 33.02 -2.74 60.76
C GLU A 152 32.24 -2.87 59.45
N THR A 153 30.97 -3.23 59.53
CA THR A 153 30.07 -3.33 58.38
C THR A 153 29.00 -2.24 58.45
N ARG A 154 28.78 -1.52 57.35
CA ARG A 154 27.76 -0.47 57.23
C ARG A 154 26.82 -0.76 56.07
N SER A 155 25.50 -0.75 56.33
CA SER A 155 24.49 -0.71 55.27
C SER A 155 24.32 0.73 54.79
N LEU A 156 24.44 0.94 53.49
CA LEU A 156 24.23 2.22 52.80
C LEU A 156 22.81 2.31 52.21
N GLY A 157 21.96 1.33 52.49
CA GLY A 157 20.56 1.28 52.07
C GLY A 157 20.32 0.64 50.71
N VAL A 158 19.05 0.62 50.31
CA VAL A 158 18.59 -0.05 49.08
C VAL A 158 19.09 0.70 47.84
N ILE A 159 19.84 0.00 46.99
CA ILE A 159 20.35 0.53 45.73
C ILE A 159 19.74 -0.15 44.49
N VAL A 160 18.98 -1.22 44.70
CA VAL A 160 18.24 -1.90 43.63
C VAL A 160 16.84 -1.28 43.52
N GLY A 161 16.58 -0.61 42.41
CA GLY A 161 15.24 -0.08 42.10
C GLY A 161 14.24 -1.22 41.93
N LYS A 162 12.98 -0.99 42.33
CA LYS A 162 11.89 -1.95 42.06
C LYS A 162 11.65 -2.01 40.54
N ASP A 163 11.36 -3.21 40.04
CA ASP A 163 10.93 -3.36 38.65
C ASP A 163 9.71 -2.48 38.35
N GLY A 164 9.69 -1.90 37.16
CA GLY A 164 8.52 -1.20 36.66
C GLY A 164 7.33 -2.16 36.60
N ALA A 165 6.11 -1.63 36.82
CA ALA A 165 4.92 -2.42 36.59
C ALA A 165 4.90 -2.93 35.14
N PRO A 166 4.44 -4.17 34.88
CA PRO A 166 4.24 -4.65 33.53
C PRO A 166 3.40 -3.66 32.72
N GLY A 167 3.80 -3.44 31.46
CA GLY A 167 2.98 -2.67 30.52
C GLY A 167 1.60 -3.29 30.38
N LYS A 168 0.59 -2.48 30.06
CA LYS A 168 -0.71 -3.02 29.68
C LYS A 168 -0.60 -3.68 28.32
N ASP A 169 -1.28 -4.81 28.15
CA ASP A 169 -1.41 -5.45 26.85
C ASP A 169 -2.04 -4.47 25.82
N GLY A 170 -1.58 -4.54 24.58
CA GLY A 170 -2.18 -3.79 23.48
C GLY A 170 -3.58 -4.31 23.16
N GLU A 171 -4.46 -3.43 22.66
CA GLU A 171 -5.76 -3.89 22.13
C GLU A 171 -5.57 -4.80 20.91
N ASP A 172 -6.35 -5.88 20.84
CA ASP A 172 -6.40 -6.74 19.67
C ASP A 172 -6.78 -5.93 18.41
N GLY A 173 -6.01 -6.11 17.33
CA GLY A 173 -6.27 -5.52 16.02
C GLY A 173 -7.63 -5.95 15.44
N ILE A 174 -8.15 -5.18 14.47
CA ILE A 174 -9.38 -5.55 13.75
C ILE A 174 -8.99 -6.48 12.60
N GLY A 175 -9.59 -7.66 12.54
CA GLY A 175 -9.31 -8.67 11.53
C GLY A 175 -10.01 -8.41 10.20
N PHE A 176 -9.63 -9.17 9.17
CA PHE A 176 -10.24 -9.07 7.83
C PHE A 176 -11.64 -9.69 7.75
N GLU A 177 -12.04 -10.51 8.74
CA GLU A 177 -13.41 -11.05 8.84
C GLU A 177 -14.45 -9.98 9.19
N ASP A 178 -14.03 -8.87 9.79
CA ASP A 178 -14.90 -7.74 10.18
C ASP A 178 -15.01 -6.67 9.06
N MET A 179 -14.53 -6.97 7.85
CA MET A 179 -14.41 -6.01 6.75
C MET A 179 -15.58 -6.08 5.77
N ASP A 180 -16.27 -4.95 5.61
CA ASP A 180 -17.21 -4.67 4.54
C ASP A 180 -16.58 -3.73 3.49
N ILE A 181 -16.94 -3.94 2.21
CA ILE A 181 -16.58 -3.04 1.12
C ILE A 181 -17.88 -2.42 0.57
N VAL A 182 -18.00 -1.10 0.72
CA VAL A 182 -19.12 -0.33 0.16
C VAL A 182 -18.64 0.39 -1.10
N HIS A 183 -19.34 0.20 -2.21
CA HIS A 183 -19.10 0.91 -3.46
C HIS A 183 -20.17 1.99 -3.67
N ASP A 184 -19.77 3.19 -4.10
CA ASP A 184 -20.69 4.32 -4.35
C ASP A 184 -21.49 4.20 -5.66
N GLY A 185 -21.21 3.16 -6.45
CA GLY A 185 -21.82 2.93 -7.75
C GLY A 185 -20.96 3.41 -8.92
N GLU A 186 -19.85 4.12 -8.65
CA GLU A 186 -18.97 4.67 -9.67
C GLU A 186 -17.50 4.31 -9.43
N ARG A 187 -16.80 5.05 -8.57
CA ARG A 187 -15.34 4.94 -8.38
C ARG A 187 -14.91 5.07 -6.93
N GLY A 188 -15.83 5.37 -6.02
CA GLY A 188 -15.58 5.46 -4.60
C GLY A 188 -15.81 4.11 -3.94
N PHE A 189 -14.81 3.67 -3.18
CA PHE A 189 -14.87 2.48 -2.36
C PHE A 189 -14.59 2.86 -0.90
N THR A 190 -15.38 2.31 0.01
CA THR A 190 -15.20 2.47 1.45
C THR A 190 -15.01 1.10 2.09
N PHE A 191 -13.82 0.88 2.64
CA PHE A 191 -13.59 -0.24 3.55
C PHE A 191 -14.13 0.13 4.92
N ARG A 192 -15.07 -0.65 5.43
CA ARG A 192 -15.63 -0.49 6.77
C ARG A 192 -15.26 -1.71 7.61
N PHE A 193 -14.51 -1.49 8.67
CA PHE A 193 -14.13 -2.52 9.64
C PHE A 193 -14.99 -2.34 10.89
N GLN A 194 -15.80 -3.33 11.25
CA GLN A 194 -16.72 -3.24 12.38
C GLN A 194 -16.51 -4.38 13.39
N ARG A 195 -16.08 -4.05 14.61
CA ARG A 195 -16.03 -4.98 15.74
C ARG A 195 -16.78 -4.41 16.94
N GLY A 196 -17.94 -4.99 17.26
CA GLY A 196 -18.81 -4.49 18.33
C GLY A 196 -19.25 -3.05 18.06
N ALA A 197 -18.87 -2.12 18.95
CA ALA A 197 -19.14 -0.68 18.81
C ALA A 197 -18.06 0.10 18.03
N LYS A 198 -16.92 -0.52 17.70
CA LYS A 198 -15.81 0.15 17.00
C LYS A 198 -16.01 0.00 15.49
N ILE A 199 -16.24 1.14 14.82
CA ILE A 199 -16.34 1.22 13.36
C ILE A 199 -15.16 2.06 12.85
N VAL A 200 -14.40 1.51 11.92
CA VAL A 200 -13.31 2.22 11.23
C VAL A 200 -13.60 2.22 9.74
N GLU A 201 -13.73 3.41 9.16
CA GLU A 201 -13.94 3.58 7.73
C GLU A 201 -12.70 4.14 7.03
N ARG A 202 -12.39 3.60 5.87
CA ARG A 202 -11.31 4.04 4.99
C ARG A 202 -11.84 4.12 3.56
N ALA A 203 -11.99 5.34 3.05
CA ALA A 203 -12.44 5.58 1.70
C ALA A 203 -11.25 5.81 0.75
N PHE A 204 -11.36 5.29 -0.46
CA PHE A 204 -10.46 5.64 -1.57
C PHE A 204 -11.26 5.78 -2.87
N THR A 205 -10.75 6.59 -3.79
CA THR A 205 -11.37 6.84 -5.09
C THR A 205 -10.44 6.35 -6.19
N LEU A 206 -10.95 5.51 -7.09
CA LEU A 206 -10.17 5.04 -8.23
C LEU A 206 -9.97 6.17 -9.25
N PRO A 207 -8.75 6.37 -9.78
CA PRO A 207 -8.45 7.38 -10.80
C PRO A 207 -8.88 6.89 -12.20
N VAL A 208 -10.15 6.53 -12.37
CA VAL A 208 -10.72 6.07 -13.64
C VAL A 208 -11.47 7.18 -14.36
N MET A 209 -11.52 7.09 -15.68
CA MET A 209 -12.29 8.00 -16.53
C MET A 209 -13.77 7.58 -16.56
N LEU A 210 -14.66 8.52 -16.25
CA LEU A 210 -16.11 8.30 -16.27
C LEU A 210 -16.77 9.23 -17.28
N ASP A 211 -17.53 8.68 -18.22
CA ASP A 211 -18.28 9.48 -19.19
C ASP A 211 -19.49 10.14 -18.53
N ARG A 212 -19.53 11.48 -18.57
CA ARG A 212 -20.60 12.33 -18.04
C ARG A 212 -21.48 12.92 -19.14
N GLY A 213 -21.30 12.51 -20.40
CA GLY A 213 -22.07 12.97 -21.54
C GLY A 213 -21.70 14.37 -22.00
N VAL A 214 -22.68 15.13 -22.49
CA VAL A 214 -22.46 16.49 -22.99
C VAL A 214 -22.24 17.45 -21.83
N PHE A 215 -21.25 18.34 -21.94
CA PHE A 215 -20.98 19.37 -20.93
C PHE A 215 -22.23 20.24 -20.67
N SER A 216 -22.46 20.56 -19.40
CA SER A 216 -23.54 21.43 -18.94
C SER A 216 -22.98 22.52 -18.04
N GLU A 217 -23.30 23.78 -18.36
CA GLU A 217 -22.80 24.94 -17.63
C GLU A 217 -23.41 25.02 -16.22
N GLY A 218 -22.56 25.29 -15.22
CA GLY A 218 -22.95 25.30 -13.80
C GLY A 218 -23.04 23.91 -13.15
N LYS A 219 -22.72 22.84 -13.87
CA LYS A 219 -22.54 21.50 -13.28
C LYS A 219 -21.08 21.30 -12.85
N GLY A 220 -20.88 20.79 -11.64
CA GLY A 220 -19.57 20.34 -11.15
C GLY A 220 -19.18 18.97 -11.73
N TYR A 221 -17.91 18.86 -12.09
CA TYR A 221 -17.29 17.64 -12.59
C TYR A 221 -16.08 17.32 -11.74
N ALA A 222 -15.90 16.05 -11.41
CA ALA A 222 -14.78 15.62 -10.58
C ALA A 222 -13.59 15.17 -11.44
N ALA A 223 -12.38 15.23 -10.90
CA ALA A 223 -11.15 14.86 -11.62
C ALA A 223 -11.29 13.49 -12.30
N GLY A 224 -10.97 13.35 -13.58
CA GLY A 224 -11.16 12.13 -14.36
C GLY A 224 -12.51 12.02 -15.10
N ASP A 225 -13.50 12.85 -14.79
CA ASP A 225 -14.74 12.90 -15.57
C ASP A 225 -14.47 13.30 -17.04
N VAL A 226 -15.22 12.70 -17.95
CA VAL A 226 -15.11 12.92 -19.39
C VAL A 226 -16.40 13.56 -19.90
N VAL A 227 -16.28 14.61 -20.70
CA VAL A 227 -17.43 15.27 -21.33
C VAL A 227 -17.22 15.51 -22.82
N SER A 228 -18.32 15.56 -23.56
CA SER A 228 -18.36 16.06 -24.93
C SER A 228 -18.68 17.56 -24.94
N PHE A 229 -17.84 18.38 -25.57
CA PHE A 229 -18.04 19.81 -25.73
C PHE A 229 -17.39 20.33 -27.02
N GLY A 230 -18.14 21.11 -27.81
CA GLY A 230 -17.64 21.67 -29.07
C GLY A 230 -17.23 20.63 -30.11
N GLY A 231 -17.87 19.45 -30.12
CA GLY A 231 -17.53 18.31 -30.98
C GLY A 231 -16.24 17.59 -30.59
N SER A 232 -15.69 17.87 -29.41
CA SER A 232 -14.46 17.28 -28.86
C SER A 232 -14.74 16.58 -27.54
N MET A 233 -13.91 15.62 -27.13
CA MET A 233 -13.96 15.04 -25.79
C MET A 233 -12.87 15.62 -24.89
N TRP A 234 -13.23 15.91 -23.66
CA TRP A 234 -12.40 16.56 -22.65
C TRP A 234 -12.39 15.74 -21.38
N VAL A 235 -11.25 15.68 -20.70
CA VAL A 235 -11.08 14.96 -19.43
C VAL A 235 -10.74 15.97 -18.34
N ALA A 236 -11.54 16.03 -17.29
CA ALA A 236 -11.28 16.87 -16.12
C ALA A 236 -9.96 16.44 -15.45
N GLN A 237 -9.06 17.39 -15.19
CA GLN A 237 -7.78 17.11 -14.51
C GLN A 237 -7.85 17.33 -13.00
N LYS A 238 -8.86 18.08 -12.55
CA LYS A 238 -9.19 18.41 -11.16
C LYS A 238 -10.72 18.56 -11.07
N ASP A 239 -11.24 18.64 -9.85
CA ASP A 239 -12.63 19.02 -9.65
C ASP A 239 -12.84 20.43 -10.21
N THR A 240 -13.83 20.60 -11.08
CA THR A 240 -14.01 21.83 -11.84
C THR A 240 -15.46 22.04 -12.30
N GLU A 241 -15.87 23.30 -12.32
CA GLU A 241 -17.10 23.79 -12.97
C GLU A 241 -16.77 24.63 -14.21
N GLU A 242 -15.49 24.80 -14.52
CA GLU A 242 -15.02 25.58 -15.66
C GLU A 242 -15.55 24.99 -16.97
N ARG A 243 -15.72 25.84 -17.98
CA ARG A 243 -16.03 25.38 -19.32
C ARG A 243 -14.78 24.74 -19.97
N PRO A 244 -14.91 23.60 -20.68
CA PRO A 244 -13.77 22.98 -21.35
C PRO A 244 -13.12 23.92 -22.38
N GLY A 245 -11.83 24.21 -22.17
CA GLY A 245 -11.03 25.11 -23.00
C GLY A 245 -10.77 26.50 -22.42
N ASP A 246 -11.46 26.89 -21.34
CA ASP A 246 -11.32 28.23 -20.74
C ASP A 246 -10.23 28.28 -19.63
N GLY A 247 -9.63 27.14 -19.29
CA GLY A 247 -8.64 27.02 -18.20
C GLY A 247 -7.86 25.70 -18.24
N ASP A 248 -7.20 25.39 -17.12
CA ASP A 248 -6.41 24.16 -16.91
C ASP A 248 -7.23 23.02 -16.28
N GLY A 249 -8.50 23.27 -15.92
CA GLY A 249 -9.41 22.25 -15.38
C GLY A 249 -9.68 21.08 -16.33
N TRP A 250 -9.52 21.30 -17.65
CA TRP A 250 -9.83 20.33 -18.68
C TRP A 250 -8.64 20.07 -19.61
N ARG A 251 -8.41 18.81 -19.92
CA ARG A 251 -7.48 18.40 -20.98
C ARG A 251 -8.25 17.90 -22.19
N LEU A 252 -7.93 18.43 -23.37
CA LEU A 252 -8.46 17.92 -24.64
C LEU A 252 -7.98 16.48 -24.85
N SER A 253 -8.90 15.52 -24.88
CA SER A 253 -8.59 14.10 -25.09
C SER A 253 -8.84 13.65 -26.53
N VAL A 254 -9.92 14.13 -27.15
CA VAL A 254 -10.20 13.88 -28.57
C VAL A 254 -10.59 15.18 -29.22
N LYS A 255 -9.85 15.56 -30.26
CA LYS A 255 -10.12 16.77 -31.04
C LYS A 255 -11.19 16.50 -32.09
N ARG A 256 -12.14 17.44 -32.26
CA ARG A 256 -13.10 17.39 -33.37
C ARG A 256 -12.39 17.24 -34.72
N GLY A 257 -13.00 16.44 -35.61
CA GLY A 257 -12.54 16.30 -36.99
C GLY A 257 -12.53 17.63 -37.73
N ARG A 258 -11.77 17.68 -38.83
CA ARG A 258 -11.90 18.77 -39.82
C ARG A 258 -13.04 18.44 -40.77
N ASP A 259 -13.71 19.47 -41.25
CA ASP A 259 -14.71 19.31 -42.29
C ASP A 259 -14.08 18.68 -43.54
N GLY A 260 -14.84 17.81 -44.19
CA GLY A 260 -14.45 17.25 -45.49
C GLY A 260 -14.36 18.34 -46.54
N LYS A 261 -13.55 18.11 -47.59
CA LYS A 261 -13.57 18.98 -48.77
C LYS A 261 -14.89 18.78 -49.52
N ASP A 262 -15.41 19.86 -50.10
CA ASP A 262 -16.59 19.79 -50.96
C ASP A 262 -16.36 18.84 -52.13
N GLY A 263 -17.30 17.91 -52.33
CA GLY A 263 -17.26 16.98 -53.45
C GLY A 263 -17.64 17.70 -54.75
N VAL A 264 -16.72 17.75 -55.71
CA VAL A 264 -17.05 18.21 -57.07
C VAL A 264 -17.63 17.03 -57.86
N MET A 265 -18.92 17.07 -58.19
CA MET A 265 -19.55 16.11 -59.09
C MET A 265 -18.99 16.31 -60.50
N LYS A 266 -18.22 15.34 -61.01
CA LYS A 266 -17.81 15.35 -62.41
C LYS A 266 -18.99 14.88 -63.28
N PRO A 267 -19.26 15.53 -64.42
CA PRO A 267 -20.29 15.06 -65.35
C PRO A 267 -19.96 13.63 -65.80
N ALA A 268 -21.01 12.82 -65.99
CA ALA A 268 -20.87 11.47 -66.50
C ALA A 268 -20.14 11.50 -67.85
N PRO A 269 -19.15 10.61 -68.09
CA PRO A 269 -18.48 10.54 -69.38
C PRO A 269 -19.49 10.23 -70.48
N GLU A 270 -19.42 10.97 -71.59
CA GLU A 270 -20.31 10.74 -72.73
C GLU A 270 -20.18 9.30 -73.25
N PRO A 271 -21.30 8.66 -73.63
CA PRO A 271 -21.28 7.30 -74.14
C PRO A 271 -20.47 7.26 -75.43
N LYS A 272 -19.38 6.48 -75.43
CA LYS A 272 -18.57 6.27 -76.63
C LYS A 272 -19.42 5.52 -77.66
N THR A 273 -19.73 6.18 -78.79
CA THR A 273 -20.36 5.51 -79.93
C THR A 273 -19.42 4.47 -80.52
N VAL A 274 -19.80 3.20 -80.42
CA VAL A 274 -19.12 2.09 -81.09
C VAL A 274 -19.57 2.09 -82.55
N LYS A 275 -18.65 2.38 -83.49
CA LYS A 275 -18.93 2.19 -84.92
C LYS A 275 -18.86 0.69 -85.23
N VAL A 276 -20.00 0.10 -85.56
CA VAL A 276 -20.08 -1.28 -86.08
C VAL A 276 -19.57 -1.27 -87.52
N LYS A 277 -18.64 -2.18 -87.83
CA LYS A 277 -18.07 -2.39 -89.17
C LYS A 277 -18.99 -3.25 -90.02
#